data_AF-A0A293M970-F1
#
_entry.id   AF-A0A293M970-F1
#
_cell.length_a   1.000
_cell.length_b   1.000
_cell.length_c   1.000
_cell.angle_alpha   90.00
_cell.angle_beta   90.00
_cell.angle_gamma   90.00
#
_symmetry.space_group_name_H-M   'P 1'
#
loop_
_entity.id
_entity.type
_entity.pdbx_description
1 polymer ?
#
loop_
_entity_poly.entity_id
_entity_poly.type
_entity_poly.pdbx_seq_one_letter_code
_entity_poly.pdbx_strand_id
1 'polypeptide(L)'
;MCLRTYLVVFLILSGFAGQGECFFNWFFTKPSVVIDDSEPKDFNKDGTKVLVPFEMSSPDDEFLQEGKKYGLKLSSLDVCHHKIFLSLKVSCTTMTEEEMGKLVRLLNCQSAVEGRPTFPCTEDMALRDCTRNMDQHTWNSYHLISNRARAVCFSTRQQQFYAKTEMTVNKLVWSSEQQVKAMSDLENSQQKVSSLTSETLDAVSSGHVKLLLEQQQVKAMSDLENSQQKVSSLSSETLDAVSSGHVKLLLEQERLRQTQGTIQTFVEDNLEQLTKEKALIAAGQKELAAMTEDVRKRLDAASITMLQNEEQRQCSHRDLLKDLGDVQKKAKL
;
A
#
# COMPACT_ATOMS: atom_id res chain seq x y z
N MET A 1 -26.58 51.96 47.85
CA MET A 1 -25.91 52.59 46.68
C MET A 1 -25.27 51.61 45.70
N CYS A 2 -25.34 50.28 45.89
CA CYS A 2 -24.80 49.31 44.90
C CYS A 2 -25.78 48.86 43.80
N LEU A 3 -27.10 48.97 43.99
CA LEU A 3 -28.06 48.42 43.00
C LEU A 3 -28.25 49.33 41.76
N ARG A 4 -27.94 50.63 41.88
CA ARG A 4 -28.10 51.62 40.80
C ARG A 4 -26.92 51.59 39.80
N THR A 5 -25.73 51.19 40.24
CA THR A 5 -24.54 51.09 39.39
C THR A 5 -24.59 49.86 38.48
N TYR A 6 -25.11 48.72 38.96
CA TYR A 6 -25.28 47.53 38.12
C TYR A 6 -26.36 47.70 37.04
N LEU A 7 -27.43 48.44 37.32
CA LEU A 7 -28.51 48.69 36.36
C LEU A 7 -28.05 49.58 35.19
N VAL A 8 -27.16 50.55 35.46
CA VAL A 8 -26.57 51.41 34.42
C VAL A 8 -25.55 50.65 33.56
N VAL A 9 -24.74 49.78 34.16
CA VAL A 9 -23.79 48.93 33.41
C VAL A 9 -24.52 47.90 32.53
N PHE A 10 -25.63 47.33 33.02
CA PHE A 10 -26.44 46.39 32.24
C PHE A 10 -27.18 47.07 31.08
N LEU A 11 -27.66 48.32 31.27
CA LEU A 11 -28.30 49.10 30.21
C LEU A 11 -27.31 49.58 29.13
N ILE A 12 -26.06 49.87 29.49
CA ILE A 12 -25.00 50.23 28.53
C ILE A 12 -24.55 49.00 27.73
N LEU A 13 -24.53 47.80 28.32
CA LEU A 13 -24.20 46.56 27.61
C LEU A 13 -25.32 46.07 26.69
N SER A 14 -26.60 46.36 26.99
CA SER A 14 -27.72 46.04 26.07
C SER A 14 -27.96 47.08 24.98
N GLY A 15 -27.37 48.29 25.10
CA GLY A 15 -27.56 49.40 24.16
C GLY A 15 -26.70 49.34 22.88
N PHE A 16 -25.73 48.43 22.81
CA PHE A 16 -24.89 48.19 21.63
C PHE A 16 -25.27 46.90 20.87
N ALA A 17 -26.51 46.43 21.02
CA ALA A 17 -27.06 45.31 20.25
C ALA A 17 -27.75 45.76 18.95
N GLY A 18 -27.31 46.87 18.35
CA GLY A 18 -27.87 47.39 17.11
C GLY A 18 -26.80 48.05 16.26
N GLN A 19 -26.49 47.43 15.12
CA GLN A 19 -25.57 47.88 14.06
C GLN A 19 -24.07 47.77 14.36
N GLY A 20 -23.56 46.54 14.19
CA GLY A 20 -22.12 46.26 14.19
C GLY A 20 -21.73 44.99 13.45
N GLU A 21 -22.50 44.56 12.44
CA GLU A 21 -22.23 43.29 11.72
C GLU A 21 -21.19 43.38 10.57
N CYS A 22 -20.49 44.50 10.38
CA CYS A 22 -19.56 44.63 9.24
C CYS A 22 -18.07 44.74 9.57
N PHE A 23 -17.64 44.84 10.84
CA PHE A 23 -16.20 44.97 11.14
C PHE A 23 -15.50 43.62 11.43
N PHE A 24 -16.16 42.71 12.14
CA PHE A 24 -15.56 41.42 12.51
C PHE A 24 -15.82 40.27 11.51
N ASN A 25 -16.62 40.52 10.46
CA ASN A 25 -16.98 39.46 9.52
C ASN A 25 -15.76 38.99 8.72
N TRP A 26 -14.79 39.85 8.37
CA TRP A 26 -13.58 39.43 7.64
C TRP A 26 -12.62 38.55 8.45
N PHE A 27 -12.58 38.69 9.79
CA PHE A 27 -11.68 37.91 10.63
C PHE A 27 -12.19 36.48 10.92
N PHE A 28 -13.50 36.26 10.79
CA PHE A 28 -14.14 34.95 10.99
C PHE A 28 -14.80 34.37 9.72
N THR A 29 -14.74 35.08 8.58
CA THR A 29 -15.15 34.53 7.28
C THR A 29 -14.09 33.52 6.84
N LYS A 30 -14.44 32.23 6.93
CA LYS A 30 -13.73 31.17 6.20
C LYS A 30 -13.73 31.57 4.71
N PRO A 31 -12.61 31.42 3.99
CA PRO A 31 -12.62 31.66 2.55
C PRO A 31 -13.68 30.74 1.93
N SER A 32 -14.73 31.34 1.38
CA SER A 32 -15.59 30.68 0.42
C SER A 32 -14.76 30.47 -0.83
N VAL A 33 -14.03 29.35 -0.83
CA VAL A 33 -13.68 28.64 -2.04
C VAL A 33 -14.96 28.58 -2.87
N VAL A 34 -14.90 29.10 -4.09
CA VAL A 34 -15.87 28.72 -5.11
C VAL A 34 -15.72 27.21 -5.24
N ILE A 35 -16.56 26.50 -4.48
CA ILE A 35 -16.87 25.10 -4.73
C ILE A 35 -17.62 25.18 -6.06
N ASP A 36 -16.87 24.97 -7.14
CA ASP A 36 -17.47 24.36 -8.31
C ASP A 36 -18.29 23.18 -7.79
N ASP A 37 -19.61 23.23 -7.95
CA ASP A 37 -20.57 22.18 -7.57
C ASP A 37 -20.39 20.91 -8.44
N SER A 38 -19.18 20.68 -8.97
CA SER A 38 -18.71 19.32 -9.10
C SER A 38 -18.32 18.88 -7.69
N GLU A 39 -19.17 18.03 -7.10
CA GLU A 39 -19.01 17.44 -5.77
C GLU A 39 -17.53 17.29 -5.36
N PRO A 40 -17.16 17.51 -4.08
CA PRO A 40 -15.83 17.15 -3.63
C PRO A 40 -15.60 15.71 -4.08
N LYS A 41 -14.66 15.52 -5.02
CA LYS A 41 -14.17 14.19 -5.37
C LYS A 41 -13.46 13.71 -4.13
N ASP A 42 -14.29 13.16 -3.26
CA ASP A 42 -13.93 12.28 -2.19
C ASP A 42 -12.93 11.32 -2.83
N PHE A 43 -11.67 11.43 -2.43
CA PHE A 43 -10.62 10.52 -2.87
C PHE A 43 -10.79 9.14 -2.22
N ASN A 44 -11.98 8.86 -1.64
CA ASN A 44 -12.57 7.55 -1.36
C ASN A 44 -13.92 7.27 -2.09
N LYS A 45 -14.44 8.14 -2.97
CA LYS A 45 -15.67 7.85 -3.77
C LYS A 45 -15.38 7.09 -5.05
N ASP A 46 -14.31 7.42 -5.77
CA ASP A 46 -13.91 6.59 -6.90
C ASP A 46 -12.94 5.55 -6.37
N GLY A 47 -13.56 4.51 -5.79
CA GLY A 47 -12.91 3.26 -5.49
C GLY A 47 -12.38 2.60 -6.75
N THR A 48 -11.38 3.22 -7.39
CA THR A 48 -10.21 2.46 -7.77
C THR A 48 -9.55 1.97 -6.47
N LYS A 49 -10.24 0.99 -5.84
CA LYS A 49 -9.76 -0.35 -6.04
C LYS A 49 -9.11 -0.40 -7.44
N VAL A 50 -7.82 -0.09 -7.49
CA VAL A 50 -6.96 -1.08 -8.09
C VAL A 50 -7.11 -2.31 -7.18
N LEU A 51 -8.30 -2.93 -7.19
CA LEU A 51 -8.36 -4.30 -7.58
C LEU A 51 -7.60 -4.23 -8.89
N VAL A 52 -6.32 -4.57 -8.84
CA VAL A 52 -5.95 -5.64 -9.73
C VAL A 52 -6.93 -6.71 -9.29
N PRO A 53 -8.02 -6.95 -10.05
CA PRO A 53 -8.84 -8.07 -9.71
C PRO A 53 -7.84 -9.21 -9.72
N PHE A 54 -7.68 -9.90 -8.60
CA PHE A 54 -7.61 -11.33 -8.78
C PHE A 54 -9.02 -11.82 -9.11
N GLU A 55 -9.54 -11.32 -10.22
CA GLU A 55 -10.02 -12.13 -11.30
C GLU A 55 -8.96 -11.87 -12.38
N MET A 56 -7.85 -12.59 -12.37
CA MET A 56 -7.85 -13.72 -13.30
C MET A 56 -9.26 -14.32 -13.42
N SER A 57 -10.14 -13.66 -14.19
CA SER A 57 -10.69 -14.39 -15.31
C SER A 57 -9.44 -14.90 -15.99
N SER A 58 -9.03 -16.12 -15.64
CA SER A 58 -7.96 -16.72 -16.40
C SER A 58 -8.45 -16.63 -17.84
N PRO A 59 -7.56 -16.46 -18.81
CA PRO A 59 -7.91 -16.68 -20.20
C PRO A 59 -8.84 -17.89 -20.35
N ASP A 60 -8.71 -18.91 -19.49
CA ASP A 60 -9.62 -20.03 -19.29
C ASP A 60 -11.12 -19.68 -19.03
N ASP A 61 -11.50 -18.69 -18.20
CA ASP A 61 -12.93 -18.40 -17.93
C ASP A 61 -13.60 -17.71 -19.13
N GLU A 62 -12.89 -16.79 -19.79
CA GLU A 62 -13.32 -16.15 -21.03
C GLU A 62 -13.34 -17.17 -22.19
N PHE A 63 -12.32 -18.02 -22.28
CA PHE A 63 -12.23 -19.15 -23.21
C PHE A 63 -13.34 -20.19 -22.99
N LEU A 64 -13.75 -20.46 -21.74
CA LEU A 64 -14.84 -21.37 -21.43
C LEU A 64 -16.21 -20.75 -21.74
N GLN A 65 -16.39 -19.44 -21.55
CA GLN A 65 -17.60 -18.72 -21.96
C GLN A 65 -17.73 -18.64 -23.48
N GLU A 66 -16.64 -18.36 -24.19
CA GLU A 66 -16.58 -18.45 -25.65
C GLU A 66 -16.79 -19.90 -26.12
N GLY A 67 -16.15 -20.88 -25.48
CA GLY A 67 -16.29 -22.28 -25.83
C GLY A 67 -17.73 -22.80 -25.70
N LYS A 68 -18.46 -22.33 -24.68
CA LYS A 68 -19.91 -22.60 -24.53
C LYS A 68 -20.73 -21.93 -25.63
N LYS A 69 -20.38 -20.71 -26.08
CA LYS A 69 -21.01 -20.07 -27.26
C LYS A 69 -20.81 -20.89 -28.55
N TYR A 70 -19.67 -21.59 -28.67
CA TYR A 70 -19.36 -22.48 -29.80
C TYR A 70 -19.79 -23.95 -29.60
N GLY A 71 -20.56 -24.26 -28.53
CA GLY A 71 -21.15 -25.58 -28.33
C GLY A 71 -20.23 -26.65 -27.73
N LEU A 72 -19.13 -26.27 -27.07
CA LEU A 72 -18.31 -27.22 -26.30
C LEU A 72 -19.12 -27.80 -25.13
N LYS A 73 -19.48 -29.08 -25.24
CA LYS A 73 -20.04 -29.86 -24.13
C LYS A 73 -18.90 -30.23 -23.19
N LEU A 74 -18.74 -29.49 -22.08
CA LEU A 74 -17.81 -29.88 -21.02
C LEU A 74 -18.17 -31.28 -20.50
N SER A 75 -17.16 -32.13 -20.32
CA SER A 75 -17.33 -33.43 -19.66
C SER A 75 -17.76 -33.23 -18.20
N SER A 76 -18.47 -34.21 -17.64
CA SER A 76 -18.76 -34.25 -16.19
C SER A 76 -17.48 -34.18 -15.36
N LEU A 77 -16.36 -34.69 -15.89
CA LEU A 77 -15.03 -34.59 -15.31
C LEU A 77 -14.50 -33.15 -15.30
N ASP A 78 -14.63 -32.44 -16.42
CA ASP A 78 -14.15 -31.06 -16.58
C ASP A 78 -14.89 -30.13 -15.62
N VAL A 79 -16.21 -30.32 -15.47
CA VAL A 79 -17.01 -29.56 -14.50
C VAL A 79 -16.56 -29.84 -13.07
N CYS A 80 -16.24 -31.09 -12.73
CA CYS A 80 -15.77 -31.46 -11.39
C CYS A 80 -14.39 -30.84 -11.08
N HIS A 81 -13.43 -30.95 -12.01
CA HIS A 81 -12.11 -30.34 -11.87
C HIS A 81 -12.18 -28.81 -11.78
N HIS A 82 -12.98 -28.18 -12.64
CA HIS A 82 -13.11 -26.73 -12.66
C HIS A 82 -13.69 -26.19 -11.35
N LYS A 83 -14.70 -26.86 -10.76
CA LYS A 83 -15.24 -26.48 -9.44
C LYS A 83 -14.17 -26.49 -8.35
N ILE A 84 -13.30 -27.50 -8.35
CA ILE A 84 -12.23 -27.60 -7.35
C ILE A 84 -11.13 -26.57 -7.63
N PHE A 85 -10.80 -26.33 -8.90
CA PHE A 85 -9.81 -25.33 -9.28
C PHE A 85 -10.24 -23.91 -8.90
N LEU A 86 -11.51 -23.56 -9.09
CA LEU A 86 -12.07 -22.28 -8.62
C LEU A 86 -11.97 -22.15 -7.10
N SER A 87 -12.33 -23.22 -6.37
CA SER A 87 -12.17 -23.26 -4.92
C SER A 87 -10.70 -23.01 -4.54
N LEU A 88 -9.76 -23.73 -5.17
CA LEU A 88 -8.33 -23.62 -4.93
C LEU A 88 -7.81 -22.21 -5.21
N LYS A 89 -8.15 -21.59 -6.32
CA LYS A 89 -7.71 -20.23 -6.65
C LYS A 89 -8.03 -19.22 -5.54
N VAL A 90 -9.21 -19.35 -4.92
CA VAL A 90 -9.63 -18.47 -3.82
C VAL A 90 -8.95 -18.85 -2.51
N SER A 91 -8.97 -20.14 -2.18
CA SER A 91 -8.56 -20.65 -0.86
C SER A 91 -7.07 -20.92 -0.71
N CYS A 92 -6.30 -21.04 -1.81
CA CYS A 92 -4.86 -21.25 -1.76
C CYS A 92 -4.15 -20.16 -0.95
N THR A 93 -4.71 -18.96 -0.82
CA THR A 93 -4.12 -17.86 -0.03
C THR A 93 -4.15 -18.10 1.48
N THR A 94 -5.20 -18.77 1.96
CA THR A 94 -5.53 -18.91 3.38
C THR A 94 -5.42 -20.35 3.89
N MET A 95 -5.39 -21.35 2.98
CA MET A 95 -5.31 -22.76 3.34
C MET A 95 -3.97 -23.19 3.94
N THR A 96 -4.05 -24.04 4.95
CA THR A 96 -2.95 -24.76 5.59
C THR A 96 -2.53 -26.00 4.79
N GLU A 97 -1.37 -26.59 5.12
CA GLU A 97 -0.87 -27.82 4.49
C GLU A 97 -1.81 -29.01 4.66
N GLU A 98 -2.54 -29.09 5.78
CA GLU A 98 -3.50 -30.15 6.03
C GLU A 98 -4.75 -29.98 5.15
N GLU A 99 -5.25 -28.76 5.01
CA GLU A 99 -6.38 -28.46 4.11
C GLU A 99 -6.02 -28.72 2.65
N MET A 100 -4.78 -28.43 2.24
CA MET A 100 -4.29 -28.80 0.90
C MET A 100 -4.20 -30.33 0.73
N GLY A 101 -3.84 -31.06 1.79
CA GLY A 101 -3.91 -32.52 1.81
C GLY A 101 -5.34 -33.06 1.65
N LYS A 102 -6.38 -32.34 2.08
CA LYS A 102 -7.78 -32.79 1.96
C LYS A 102 -8.33 -32.68 0.51
N LEU A 103 -7.49 -32.37 -0.48
CA LEU A 103 -7.81 -32.38 -1.92
C LEU A 103 -8.00 -33.78 -2.53
N VAL A 104 -8.37 -34.76 -1.71
CA VAL A 104 -8.91 -36.07 -2.13
C VAL A 104 -10.09 -35.90 -3.09
N ARG A 105 -10.78 -34.75 -3.03
CA ARG A 105 -11.86 -34.37 -3.96
C ARG A 105 -11.41 -34.37 -5.45
N LEU A 106 -10.15 -33.99 -5.74
CA LEU A 106 -9.62 -34.05 -7.12
C LEU A 106 -9.50 -35.49 -7.62
N LEU A 107 -8.96 -36.38 -6.77
CA LEU A 107 -8.89 -37.81 -7.06
C LEU A 107 -10.30 -38.39 -7.26
N ASN A 108 -11.25 -37.99 -6.43
CA ASN A 108 -12.64 -38.47 -6.52
C ASN A 108 -13.35 -38.05 -7.82
N CYS A 109 -13.01 -36.90 -8.41
CA CYS A 109 -13.56 -36.49 -9.71
C CYS A 109 -13.23 -37.54 -10.78
N GLN A 110 -11.96 -37.96 -10.86
CA GLN A 110 -11.51 -38.98 -11.79
C GLN A 110 -12.13 -40.34 -11.46
N SER A 111 -12.07 -40.76 -10.18
CA SER A 111 -12.60 -42.06 -9.75
C SER A 111 -14.10 -42.19 -10.02
N ALA A 112 -14.89 -41.14 -9.83
CA ALA A 112 -16.33 -41.17 -10.02
C ALA A 112 -16.72 -41.39 -11.50
N VAL A 113 -15.99 -40.76 -12.44
CA VAL A 113 -16.26 -40.90 -13.88
C VAL A 113 -15.83 -42.28 -14.38
N GLU A 114 -14.80 -42.87 -13.79
CA GLU A 114 -14.31 -44.22 -14.12
C GLU A 114 -15.06 -45.34 -13.37
N GLY A 115 -16.01 -45.03 -12.49
CA GLY A 115 -16.73 -46.03 -11.69
C GLY A 115 -15.85 -46.71 -10.63
N ARG A 116 -14.78 -46.06 -10.21
CA ARG A 116 -13.85 -46.53 -9.17
C ARG A 116 -14.29 -46.08 -7.77
N PRO A 117 -13.79 -46.73 -6.70
CA PRO A 117 -14.09 -46.29 -5.34
C PRO A 117 -13.67 -44.83 -5.11
N THR A 118 -14.58 -44.06 -4.54
CA THR A 118 -14.34 -42.67 -4.10
C THR A 118 -14.19 -42.62 -2.59
N PHE A 119 -13.35 -41.72 -2.10
CA PHE A 119 -13.02 -41.58 -0.69
C PHE A 119 -13.61 -40.28 -0.14
N PRO A 120 -14.70 -40.31 0.64
CA PRO A 120 -15.34 -39.09 1.14
C PRO A 120 -14.38 -38.32 2.05
N CYS A 121 -14.22 -37.03 1.77
CA CYS A 121 -13.40 -36.15 2.58
C CYS A 121 -14.07 -34.78 2.71
N THR A 122 -14.39 -34.38 3.94
CA THR A 122 -14.92 -33.05 4.28
C THR A 122 -13.85 -32.22 4.98
N GLU A 123 -14.08 -30.91 5.07
CA GLU A 123 -13.11 -29.97 5.67
C GLU A 123 -12.90 -30.24 7.17
N ASP A 124 -13.93 -30.72 7.88
CA ASP A 124 -13.88 -31.02 9.32
C ASP A 124 -13.20 -32.36 9.66
N MET A 125 -13.06 -33.27 8.68
CA MET A 125 -12.44 -34.59 8.90
C MET A 125 -10.93 -34.48 8.94
N ALA A 126 -10.25 -35.29 9.76
CA ALA A 126 -8.80 -35.36 9.73
C ALA A 126 -8.31 -36.00 8.43
N LEU A 127 -7.15 -35.57 7.92
CA LEU A 127 -6.60 -36.08 6.67
C LEU A 127 -6.48 -37.61 6.65
N ARG A 128 -6.06 -38.19 7.78
CA ARG A 128 -5.94 -39.64 7.98
C ARG A 128 -7.25 -40.37 7.70
N ASP A 129 -8.39 -39.81 8.10
CA ASP A 129 -9.67 -40.52 8.04
C ASP A 129 -10.16 -40.64 6.58
N CYS A 130 -9.79 -39.68 5.73
CA CYS A 130 -10.07 -39.72 4.30
C CYS A 130 -9.18 -40.69 3.52
N THR A 131 -8.00 -41.03 4.06
CA THR A 131 -6.97 -41.74 3.30
C THR A 131 -6.63 -43.13 3.82
N ARG A 132 -7.12 -43.47 5.02
CA ARG A 132 -6.86 -44.76 5.70
C ARG A 132 -7.17 -45.99 4.85
N ASN A 133 -8.21 -45.94 4.03
CA ASN A 133 -8.70 -47.08 3.26
C ASN A 133 -8.14 -47.11 1.83
N MET A 134 -7.20 -46.23 1.48
CA MET A 134 -6.56 -46.23 0.16
C MET A 134 -5.54 -47.37 0.08
N ASP A 135 -5.58 -48.13 -1.01
CA ASP A 135 -4.50 -49.06 -1.34
C ASP A 135 -3.24 -48.30 -1.80
N GLN A 136 -2.11 -48.98 -1.91
CA GLN A 136 -0.82 -48.35 -2.24
C GLN A 136 -0.86 -47.55 -3.55
N HIS A 137 -1.58 -48.02 -4.57
CA HIS A 137 -1.65 -47.32 -5.85
C HIS A 137 -2.49 -46.06 -5.73
N THR A 138 -3.65 -46.15 -5.09
CA THR A 138 -4.52 -45.00 -4.83
C THR A 138 -3.84 -43.96 -3.94
N TRP A 139 -3.10 -44.41 -2.92
CA TRP A 139 -2.33 -43.54 -2.03
C TRP A 139 -1.22 -42.78 -2.78
N ASN A 140 -0.50 -43.46 -3.68
CA ASN A 140 0.50 -42.82 -4.54
C ASN A 140 -0.13 -41.79 -5.49
N SER A 141 -1.28 -42.11 -6.10
CA SER A 141 -2.02 -41.17 -6.95
C SER A 141 -2.51 -39.95 -6.18
N TYR A 142 -3.03 -40.15 -4.97
CA TYR A 142 -3.40 -39.08 -4.05
C TYR A 142 -2.21 -38.15 -3.76
N HIS A 143 -1.04 -38.71 -3.44
CA HIS A 143 0.17 -37.92 -3.20
C HIS A 143 0.60 -37.10 -4.41
N LEU A 144 0.55 -37.69 -5.61
CA LEU A 144 0.90 -37.00 -6.85
C LEU A 144 -0.04 -35.80 -7.11
N ILE A 145 -1.35 -36.03 -7.00
CA ILE A 145 -2.36 -34.98 -7.20
C ILE A 145 -2.21 -33.89 -6.15
N SER A 146 -1.99 -34.26 -4.89
CA SER A 146 -1.80 -33.31 -3.79
C SER A 146 -0.54 -32.47 -3.98
N ASN A 147 0.57 -33.05 -4.41
CA ASN A 147 1.79 -32.31 -4.71
C ASN A 147 1.61 -31.34 -5.88
N ARG A 148 0.87 -31.73 -6.92
CA ARG A 148 0.53 -30.83 -8.03
C ARG A 148 -0.35 -29.67 -7.56
N ALA A 149 -1.35 -29.94 -6.71
CA ALA A 149 -2.18 -28.91 -6.14
C ALA A 149 -1.38 -27.92 -5.26
N ARG A 150 -0.43 -28.42 -4.46
CA ARG A 150 0.52 -27.58 -3.72
C ARG A 150 1.31 -26.66 -4.66
N ALA A 151 1.88 -27.20 -5.75
CA ALA A 151 2.63 -26.41 -6.72
C ALA A 151 1.77 -25.28 -7.33
N VAL A 152 0.51 -25.56 -7.66
CA VAL A 152 -0.45 -24.55 -8.13
C VAL A 152 -0.71 -23.49 -7.06
N CYS A 153 -0.92 -23.89 -5.80
CA CYS A 153 -1.13 -22.93 -4.71
C CYS A 153 0.11 -22.06 -4.45
N PHE A 154 1.32 -22.64 -4.47
CA PHE A 154 2.56 -21.87 -4.32
C PHE A 154 2.72 -20.84 -5.45
N SER A 155 2.47 -21.25 -6.70
CA SER A 155 2.50 -20.34 -7.85
C SER A 155 1.48 -19.21 -7.71
N THR A 156 0.24 -19.54 -7.31
CA THR A 156 -0.84 -18.55 -7.11
C THR A 156 -0.50 -17.55 -6.00
N ARG A 157 0.05 -18.03 -4.87
CA ARG A 157 0.52 -17.17 -3.77
C ARG A 157 1.62 -16.22 -4.23
N GLN A 158 2.57 -16.73 -5.01
CA GLN A 158 3.67 -15.94 -5.53
C GLN A 158 3.18 -14.83 -6.47
N GLN A 159 2.24 -15.13 -7.36
CA GLN A 159 1.63 -14.12 -8.25
C GLN A 159 0.91 -13.03 -7.46
N GLN A 160 0.17 -13.39 -6.42
CA GLN A 160 -0.49 -12.40 -5.56
C GLN A 160 0.52 -11.52 -4.81
N PHE A 161 1.61 -12.11 -4.32
CA PHE A 161 2.67 -11.34 -3.69
C PHE A 161 3.26 -10.32 -4.68
N TYR A 162 3.54 -10.73 -5.91
CA TYR A 162 4.03 -9.81 -6.95
C TYR A 162 3.04 -8.68 -7.24
N ALA A 163 1.76 -8.98 -7.45
CA ALA A 163 0.75 -7.96 -7.73
C ALA A 163 0.58 -6.95 -6.58
N LYS A 164 0.55 -7.43 -5.33
CA LYS A 164 0.49 -6.55 -4.14
C LYS A 164 1.75 -5.70 -4.01
N THR A 165 2.91 -6.26 -4.33
CA THR A 165 4.20 -5.55 -4.30
C THR A 165 4.22 -4.44 -5.34
N GLU A 166 3.84 -4.74 -6.59
CA GLU A 166 3.77 -3.76 -7.67
C GLU A 166 2.83 -2.60 -7.32
N MET A 167 1.63 -2.91 -6.81
CA MET A 167 0.69 -1.88 -6.37
C MET A 167 1.26 -1.01 -5.26
N THR A 168 1.94 -1.62 -4.28
CA THR A 168 2.56 -0.89 -3.18
C THR A 168 3.68 0.03 -3.68
N VAL A 169 4.53 -0.46 -4.59
CA VAL A 169 5.58 0.34 -5.23
C VAL A 169 4.98 1.50 -6.01
N ASN A 170 3.95 1.26 -6.83
CA ASN A 170 3.28 2.31 -7.59
C ASN A 170 2.64 3.36 -6.68
N LYS A 171 2.04 2.94 -5.57
CA LYS A 171 1.49 3.85 -4.56
C LYS A 171 2.58 4.70 -3.90
N LEU A 172 3.73 4.12 -3.58
CA LEU A 172 4.86 4.84 -3.01
C LEU A 172 5.44 5.85 -4.01
N VAL A 173 5.61 5.47 -5.27
CA VAL A 173 6.06 6.37 -6.34
C VAL A 173 5.09 7.54 -6.49
N TRP A 174 3.79 7.26 -6.62
CA TRP A 174 2.77 8.29 -6.74
C TRP A 174 2.76 9.24 -5.52
N SER A 175 2.84 8.70 -4.30
CA SER A 175 2.89 9.51 -3.08
C SER A 175 4.12 10.41 -3.05
N SER A 176 5.29 9.90 -3.46
CA SER A 176 6.53 10.68 -3.56
C SER A 176 6.41 11.79 -4.61
N GLU A 177 5.81 11.52 -5.77
CA GLU A 177 5.56 12.52 -6.80
C GLU A 177 4.63 13.64 -6.32
N GLN A 178 3.55 13.29 -5.62
CA GLN A 178 2.65 14.29 -5.03
C GLN A 178 3.36 15.15 -3.98
N GLN A 179 4.22 14.55 -3.15
CA GLN A 179 4.99 15.29 -2.16
C GLN A 179 5.98 16.25 -2.81
N VAL A 180 6.69 15.81 -3.85
CA VAL A 180 7.61 16.68 -4.62
C VAL A 180 6.84 17.85 -5.25
N LYS A 181 5.67 17.59 -5.83
CA LYS A 181 4.83 18.64 -6.41
C LYS A 181 4.38 19.66 -5.36
N ALA A 182 3.90 19.19 -4.20
CA ALA A 182 3.53 20.07 -3.10
C ALA A 182 4.70 20.92 -2.60
N MET A 183 5.92 20.37 -2.56
CA MET A 183 7.13 21.13 -2.23
C MET A 183 7.45 22.20 -3.27
N SER A 184 7.30 21.91 -4.56
CA SER A 184 7.50 22.90 -5.63
C SER A 184 6.47 24.03 -5.58
N ASP A 185 5.20 23.71 -5.32
CA ASP A 185 4.14 24.72 -5.16
C ASP A 185 4.39 25.63 -3.95
N LEU A 186 4.91 25.07 -2.85
CA LEU A 186 5.35 25.82 -1.68
C LEU A 186 6.54 26.74 -2.00
N GLU A 187 7.55 26.25 -2.74
CA GLU A 187 8.70 27.06 -3.18
C GLU A 187 8.25 28.26 -4.02
N ASN A 188 7.39 28.03 -5.01
CA ASN A 188 6.84 29.10 -5.85
C ASN A 188 6.05 30.13 -5.03
N SER A 189 5.26 29.67 -4.06
CA SER A 189 4.50 30.54 -3.17
C SER A 189 5.43 31.38 -2.27
N GLN A 190 6.49 30.79 -1.74
CA GLN A 190 7.50 31.52 -0.95
C GLN A 190 8.23 32.57 -1.79
N GLN A 191 8.58 32.26 -3.04
CA GLN A 191 9.22 33.21 -3.94
C GLN A 191 8.31 34.41 -4.23
N LYS A 192 7.01 34.17 -4.43
CA LYS A 192 6.02 35.25 -4.63
C LYS A 192 5.82 36.11 -3.39
N VAL A 193 5.79 35.51 -2.20
CA VAL A 193 5.73 36.27 -0.94
C VAL A 193 6.98 37.13 -0.77
N SER A 194 8.16 36.59 -1.09
CA SER A 194 9.43 37.32 -1.05
C SER A 194 9.41 38.54 -2.00
N SER A 195 8.95 38.37 -3.24
CA SER A 195 8.87 39.48 -4.20
C SER A 195 7.89 40.57 -3.75
N LEU A 196 6.68 40.18 -3.31
CA LEU A 196 5.67 41.13 -2.80
C LEU A 196 6.17 41.88 -1.56
N THR A 197 6.95 41.21 -0.71
CA THR A 197 7.57 41.84 0.47
C THR A 197 8.59 42.89 0.06
N SER A 198 9.42 42.61 -0.95
CA SER A 198 10.38 43.58 -1.50
C SER A 198 9.66 44.79 -2.10
N GLU A 199 8.63 44.56 -2.92
CA GLU A 199 7.84 45.65 -3.51
C GLU A 199 7.15 46.51 -2.44
N THR A 200 6.61 45.88 -1.39
CA THR A 200 6.00 46.60 -0.26
C THR A 200 7.03 47.45 0.47
N LEU A 201 8.25 46.92 0.68
CA LEU A 201 9.34 47.66 1.33
C LEU A 201 9.75 48.89 0.51
N ASP A 202 9.87 48.75 -0.81
CA ASP A 202 10.18 49.86 -1.72
C ASP A 202 9.08 50.93 -1.71
N ALA A 203 7.81 50.52 -1.74
CA ALA A 203 6.67 51.43 -1.66
C ALA A 203 6.63 52.20 -0.34
N VAL A 204 6.89 51.53 0.79
CA VAL A 204 6.96 52.17 2.12
C VAL A 204 8.14 53.14 2.19
N SER A 205 9.32 52.74 1.71
CA SER A 205 10.52 53.60 1.66
C SER A 205 10.28 54.85 0.82
N SER A 206 9.70 54.68 -0.38
CA SER A 206 9.35 55.79 -1.26
C SER A 206 8.30 56.72 -0.64
N GLY A 207 7.27 56.15 0.01
CA GLY A 207 6.27 56.90 0.75
C GLY A 207 6.88 57.71 1.90
N HIS A 208 7.87 57.14 2.61
CA HIS A 208 8.58 57.83 3.68
C HIS A 208 9.40 59.02 3.18
N VAL A 209 10.13 58.85 2.06
CA VAL A 209 10.88 59.95 1.41
C VAL A 209 9.93 61.06 0.98
N LYS A 210 8.77 60.71 0.40
CA LYS A 210 7.77 61.69 -0.03
C LYS A 210 7.17 62.47 1.15
N LEU A 211 6.84 61.77 2.24
CA LEU A 211 6.33 62.40 3.46
C LEU A 211 7.36 63.34 4.11
N LEU A 212 8.65 62.96 4.15
CA LEU A 212 9.72 63.84 4.64
C LEU A 212 9.82 65.13 3.82
N LEU A 213 9.68 65.05 2.49
CA LEU A 213 9.69 66.21 1.60
C LEU A 213 8.45 67.10 1.79
N GLU A 214 7.25 66.52 1.92
CA GLU A 214 6.02 67.27 2.20
C GLU A 214 6.05 67.92 3.59
N GLN A 215 6.60 67.22 4.60
CA GLN A 215 6.79 67.75 5.96
C GLN A 215 7.76 68.94 6.00
N GLN A 216 8.68 69.04 5.05
CA GLN A 216 9.59 70.18 4.88
C GLN A 216 8.87 71.42 4.32
N GLN A 217 7.82 71.24 3.50
CA GLN A 217 6.97 72.31 2.98
C GLN A 217 5.95 72.84 4.00
N VAL A 218 5.50 72.01 4.96
CA VAL A 218 4.46 72.37 5.94
C VAL A 218 5.02 73.13 7.16
N LYS A 219 6.31 73.48 7.17
CA LYS A 219 6.97 74.21 8.28
C LYS A 219 6.56 75.70 8.44
N ALA A 220 5.38 76.08 7.95
CA ALA A 220 4.79 77.41 8.05
C ALA A 220 3.32 77.36 8.52
N MET A 221 3.04 76.82 9.71
CA MET A 221 1.93 77.28 10.57
C MET A 221 1.99 76.63 11.96
N SER A 222 1.86 77.46 12.99
CA SER A 222 2.18 77.18 14.40
C SER A 222 1.15 76.33 15.16
N ASP A 223 0.00 76.00 14.58
CA ASP A 223 -1.05 75.23 15.27
C ASP A 223 -0.90 73.69 15.11
N LEU A 224 0.17 73.24 14.45
CA LEU A 224 0.40 71.83 14.14
C LEU A 224 1.10 71.05 15.28
N GLU A 225 1.71 71.70 16.27
CA GLU A 225 2.63 71.07 17.24
C GLU A 225 1.98 69.89 18.03
N ASN A 226 0.73 70.05 18.48
CA ASN A 226 0.00 68.97 19.18
C ASN A 226 -0.44 67.82 18.25
N SER A 227 -0.79 68.11 16.99
CA SER A 227 -1.13 67.08 16.00
C SER A 227 0.11 66.38 15.43
N GLN A 228 1.23 67.09 15.33
CA GLN A 228 2.51 66.60 14.83
C GLN A 228 3.19 65.69 15.86
N GLN A 229 3.02 65.98 17.16
CA GLN A 229 3.46 65.11 18.24
C GLN A 229 2.67 63.79 18.26
N LYS A 230 1.36 63.84 17.96
CA LYS A 230 0.51 62.64 17.86
C LYS A 230 0.75 61.82 16.59
N VAL A 231 1.02 62.46 15.46
CA VAL A 231 1.41 61.78 14.21
C VAL A 231 2.83 61.20 14.33
N SER A 232 3.76 61.93 14.95
CA SER A 232 5.10 61.43 15.29
C SER A 232 5.04 60.20 16.19
N SER A 233 4.21 60.24 17.24
CA SER A 233 4.04 59.10 18.14
C SER A 233 3.41 57.91 17.44
N LEU A 234 2.34 58.12 16.65
CA LEU A 234 1.70 57.05 15.88
C LEU A 234 2.65 56.46 14.84
N SER A 235 3.45 57.30 14.18
CA SER A 235 4.40 56.87 13.15
C SER A 235 5.57 56.09 13.78
N SER A 236 6.01 56.47 14.98
CA SER A 236 7.00 55.73 15.75
C SER A 236 6.45 54.39 16.23
N GLU A 237 5.23 54.35 16.76
CA GLU A 237 4.57 53.11 17.19
C GLU A 237 4.31 52.17 16.01
N THR A 238 3.92 52.72 14.85
CA THR A 238 3.71 51.92 13.64
C THR A 238 5.05 51.38 13.11
N LEU A 239 6.12 52.17 13.18
CA LEU A 239 7.47 51.73 12.80
C LEU A 239 7.97 50.61 13.72
N ASP A 240 7.76 50.73 15.03
CA ASP A 240 8.11 49.70 16.01
C ASP A 240 7.28 48.42 15.80
N ALA A 241 5.98 48.55 15.53
CA ALA A 241 5.12 47.41 15.24
C ALA A 241 5.53 46.69 13.95
N VAL A 242 5.89 47.44 12.89
CA VAL A 242 6.37 46.88 11.61
C VAL A 242 7.75 46.24 11.80
N SER A 243 8.68 46.91 12.48
CA SER A 243 10.01 46.38 12.79
C SER A 243 9.92 45.10 13.62
N SER A 244 9.08 45.09 14.66
CA SER A 244 8.80 43.91 15.48
C SER A 244 8.17 42.77 14.66
N GLY A 245 7.23 43.10 13.77
CA GLY A 245 6.65 42.14 12.83
C GLY A 245 7.69 41.53 11.89
N HIS A 246 8.62 42.33 11.40
CA HIS A 246 9.69 41.90 10.50
C HIS A 246 10.68 40.96 11.21
N VAL A 247 11.06 41.28 12.45
CA VAL A 247 11.90 40.41 13.29
C VAL A 247 11.21 39.05 13.53
N LYS A 248 9.91 39.04 13.80
CA LYS A 248 9.14 37.78 13.94
C LYS A 248 9.11 36.99 12.64
N LEU A 249 8.93 37.64 11.50
CA LEU A 249 8.88 36.97 10.21
C LEU A 249 10.23 36.35 9.85
N LEU A 250 11.34 37.06 10.09
CA LEU A 250 12.70 36.53 9.91
C LEU A 250 12.97 35.34 10.82
N LEU A 251 12.52 35.39 12.08
CA LEU A 251 12.63 34.26 13.00
C LEU A 251 11.84 33.04 12.51
N GLU A 252 10.63 33.22 11.99
CA GLU A 252 9.86 32.09 11.43
C GLU A 252 10.45 31.57 10.13
N GLN A 253 11.03 32.44 9.29
CA GLN A 253 11.71 32.00 8.08
C GLN A 253 12.96 31.16 8.40
N GLU A 254 13.74 31.57 9.41
CA GLU A 254 14.90 30.80 9.88
C GLU A 254 14.47 29.46 10.48
N ARG A 255 13.38 29.43 11.24
CA ARG A 255 12.81 28.19 11.81
C ARG A 255 12.35 27.23 10.73
N LEU A 256 11.68 27.74 9.68
CA LEU A 256 11.27 26.95 8.51
C LEU A 256 12.49 26.39 7.77
N ARG A 257 13.51 27.21 7.53
CA ARG A 257 14.76 26.79 6.87
C ARG A 257 15.47 25.68 7.64
N GLN A 258 15.55 25.78 8.98
CA GLN A 258 16.13 24.74 9.83
C GLN A 258 15.32 23.44 9.78
N THR A 259 13.99 23.55 9.83
CA THR A 259 13.09 22.40 9.70
C THR A 259 13.26 21.71 8.34
N GLN A 260 13.37 22.48 7.27
CA GLN A 260 13.57 21.98 5.91
C GLN A 260 14.91 21.26 5.76
N GLY A 261 15.98 21.81 6.35
CA GLY A 261 17.29 21.14 6.40
C GLY A 261 17.24 19.81 7.15
N THR A 262 16.54 19.78 8.29
CA THR A 262 16.39 18.56 9.11
C THR A 262 15.62 17.47 8.35
N ILE A 263 14.56 17.85 7.63
CA ILE A 263 13.79 16.93 6.79
C ILE A 263 14.68 16.38 5.67
N GLN A 264 15.48 17.22 5.03
CA GLN A 264 16.38 16.79 3.95
C GLN A 264 17.40 15.77 4.43
N THR A 265 18.04 16.01 5.58
CA THR A 265 18.99 15.04 6.16
C THR A 265 18.31 13.72 6.52
N PHE A 266 17.10 13.79 7.08
CA PHE A 266 16.34 12.58 7.41
C PHE A 266 15.98 11.77 6.15
N VAL A 267 15.57 12.42 5.06
CA VAL A 267 15.26 11.75 3.79
C VAL A 267 16.51 11.11 3.19
N GLU A 268 17.64 11.79 3.20
CA GLU A 268 18.93 11.25 2.74
C GLU A 268 19.34 10.00 3.54
N ASP A 269 19.25 10.05 4.88
CA ASP A 269 19.56 8.90 5.75
C ASP A 269 18.64 7.70 5.45
N ASN A 270 17.34 7.94 5.29
CA ASN A 270 16.39 6.87 4.96
C ASN A 270 16.69 6.27 3.59
N LEU A 271 17.03 7.09 2.59
CA LEU A 271 17.41 6.63 1.25
C LEU A 271 18.68 5.76 1.28
N GLU A 272 19.67 6.15 2.08
CA GLU A 272 20.90 5.37 2.26
C GLU A 272 20.60 4.02 2.93
N GLN A 273 19.81 4.02 4.01
CA GLN A 273 19.41 2.79 4.70
C GLN A 273 18.61 1.86 3.78
N LEU A 274 17.64 2.39 3.04
CA LEU A 274 16.82 1.61 2.10
C LEU A 274 17.68 0.97 1.01
N THR A 275 18.72 1.67 0.54
CA THR A 275 19.66 1.14 -0.46
C THR A 275 20.48 -0.02 0.10
N LYS A 276 20.94 0.09 1.36
CA LYS A 276 21.65 -0.99 2.07
C LYS A 276 20.76 -2.21 2.27
N GLU A 277 19.51 -2.02 2.71
CA GLU A 277 18.55 -3.11 2.88
C GLU A 277 18.23 -3.80 1.55
N LYS A 278 18.04 -3.04 0.47
CA LYS A 278 17.81 -3.60 -0.87
C LYS A 278 18.98 -4.48 -1.34
N ALA A 279 20.22 -4.06 -1.06
CA ALA A 279 21.41 -4.86 -1.38
C ALA A 279 21.47 -6.16 -0.55
N LEU A 280 21.14 -6.09 0.74
CA LEU A 280 21.04 -7.26 1.62
C LEU A 280 19.96 -8.24 1.17
N ILE A 281 18.77 -7.74 0.79
CA ILE A 281 17.69 -8.57 0.26
C ILE A 281 18.13 -9.25 -1.04
N ALA A 282 18.79 -8.53 -1.95
CA ALA A 282 19.30 -9.11 -3.20
C ALA A 282 20.35 -10.21 -2.95
N ALA A 283 21.24 -9.99 -1.97
CA ALA A 283 22.21 -11.00 -1.55
C ALA A 283 21.51 -12.24 -0.95
N GLY A 284 20.53 -12.04 -0.06
CA GLY A 284 19.75 -13.12 0.53
C GLY A 284 18.95 -13.91 -0.49
N GLN A 285 18.36 -13.26 -1.50
CA GLN A 285 17.67 -13.95 -2.61
C GLN A 285 18.63 -14.81 -3.44
N LYS A 286 19.84 -14.32 -3.69
CA LYS A 286 20.87 -15.10 -4.39
C LYS A 286 21.29 -16.33 -3.60
N GLU A 287 21.42 -16.20 -2.28
CA GLU A 287 21.75 -17.32 -1.39
C GLU A 287 20.61 -18.35 -1.32
N LEU A 288 19.35 -17.90 -1.21
CA LEU A 288 18.16 -18.76 -1.28
C LEU A 288 18.08 -19.53 -2.61
N ALA A 289 18.37 -18.88 -3.74
CA ALA A 289 18.41 -19.53 -5.04
C ALA A 289 19.51 -20.61 -5.10
N ALA A 290 20.70 -20.31 -4.57
CA ALA A 290 21.80 -21.27 -4.49
C ALA A 290 21.46 -22.47 -3.59
N MET A 291 20.82 -22.22 -2.44
CA MET A 291 20.39 -23.27 -1.52
C MET A 291 19.29 -24.15 -2.14
N THR A 292 18.34 -23.55 -2.86
CA THR A 292 17.28 -24.27 -3.58
C THR A 292 17.87 -25.18 -4.66
N GLU A 293 18.87 -24.69 -5.38
CA GLU A 293 19.59 -25.47 -6.40
C GLU A 293 20.40 -26.62 -5.78
N ASP A 294 21.02 -26.44 -4.62
CA ASP A 294 21.69 -27.52 -3.89
C ASP A 294 20.70 -28.60 -3.43
N VAL A 295 19.56 -28.19 -2.87
CA VAL A 295 18.49 -29.11 -2.46
C VAL A 295 17.98 -29.90 -3.66
N ARG A 296 17.76 -29.25 -4.81
CA ARG A 296 17.36 -29.92 -6.06
C ARG A 296 18.38 -30.98 -6.47
N LYS A 297 19.68 -30.65 -6.48
CA LYS A 297 20.76 -31.60 -6.82
C LYS A 297 20.80 -32.80 -5.87
N ARG A 298 20.64 -32.56 -4.57
CA ARG A 298 20.57 -33.65 -3.57
C ARG A 298 19.35 -34.54 -3.79
N LEU A 299 18.21 -33.96 -4.14
CA LEU A 299 16.99 -34.69 -4.44
C LEU A 299 17.15 -35.56 -5.69
N ASP A 300 17.75 -35.02 -6.75
CA ASP A 300 18.02 -35.77 -7.99
C ASP A 300 19.00 -36.93 -7.74
N ALA A 301 20.07 -36.68 -6.98
CA ALA A 301 21.03 -37.73 -6.61
C ALA A 301 20.37 -38.84 -5.78
N ALA A 302 19.53 -38.48 -4.81
CA ALA A 302 18.76 -39.43 -4.02
C ALA A 302 17.80 -40.25 -4.91
N SER A 303 17.10 -39.61 -5.84
CA SER A 303 16.19 -40.27 -6.78
C SER A 303 16.92 -41.28 -7.66
N ILE A 304 18.09 -40.93 -8.20
CA ILE A 304 18.92 -41.85 -8.99
C ILE A 304 19.35 -43.06 -8.15
N THR A 305 19.75 -42.82 -6.90
CA THR A 305 20.19 -43.89 -6.00
C THR A 305 19.03 -44.83 -5.65
N MET A 306 17.82 -44.29 -5.47
CA MET A 306 16.61 -45.11 -5.24
C MET A 306 16.27 -45.99 -6.45
N LEU A 307 16.37 -45.46 -7.67
CA LEU A 307 16.14 -46.24 -8.90
C LEU A 307 17.16 -47.38 -9.02
N GLN A 308 18.44 -47.12 -8.76
CA GLN A 308 19.49 -48.15 -8.77
C GLN A 308 19.23 -49.23 -7.71
N ASN A 309 18.82 -48.85 -6.50
CA ASN A 309 18.47 -49.80 -5.44
C ASN A 309 17.26 -50.68 -5.82
N GLU A 310 16.27 -50.12 -6.51
CA GLU A 310 15.10 -50.86 -6.97
C GLU A 310 15.46 -51.85 -8.08
N GLU A 311 16.27 -51.43 -9.05
CA GLU A 311 16.79 -52.30 -10.11
C GLU A 311 17.64 -53.45 -9.54
N GLN A 312 18.49 -53.14 -8.55
CA GLN A 312 19.30 -54.15 -7.86
C GLN A 312 18.45 -55.12 -7.04
N ARG A 313 17.37 -54.64 -6.39
CA ARG A 313 16.39 -55.51 -5.72
C ARG A 313 15.67 -56.43 -6.70
N GLN A 314 15.29 -55.95 -7.89
CA GLN A 314 14.64 -56.78 -8.90
C GLN A 314 15.58 -57.87 -9.42
N CYS A 315 16.84 -57.54 -9.70
CA CYS A 315 17.87 -58.51 -10.07
C CYS A 315 18.07 -59.57 -8.98
N SER A 316 18.27 -59.13 -7.73
CA SER A 316 18.45 -60.04 -6.59
C SER A 316 17.23 -60.95 -6.37
N HIS A 317 16.01 -60.42 -6.54
CA HIS A 317 14.78 -61.20 -6.45
C HIS A 317 14.68 -62.25 -7.57
N ARG A 318 15.08 -61.89 -8.79
CA ARG A 318 15.09 -62.82 -9.94
C ARG A 318 16.09 -63.96 -9.72
N ASP A 319 17.26 -63.66 -9.17
CA ASP A 319 18.28 -64.67 -8.87
C ASP A 319 17.80 -65.62 -7.76
N LEU A 320 17.18 -65.10 -6.69
CA LEU A 320 16.57 -65.93 -5.64
C LEU A 320 15.49 -66.87 -6.18
N LEU A 321 14.63 -66.40 -7.09
CA LEU A 321 13.61 -67.25 -7.72
C LEU A 321 14.23 -68.37 -8.56
N LYS A 322 15.35 -68.09 -9.23
CA LYS A 322 16.09 -69.08 -10.01
C LYS A 322 16.70 -70.15 -9.08
N ASP A 323 17.35 -69.72 -8.01
CA ASP A 323 17.95 -70.62 -7.02
C ASP A 323 16.90 -71.51 -6.34
N LEU A 324 15.75 -70.95 -5.97
CA LEU A 324 14.62 -71.71 -5.42
C LEU A 324 14.08 -72.75 -6.40
N GLY A 325 14.01 -72.41 -7.70
CA GLY A 325 13.62 -73.35 -8.75
C GLY A 325 14.60 -74.51 -8.91
N ASP A 326 15.90 -74.24 -8.80
CA ASP A 326 16.94 -75.27 -8.86
C ASP A 326 16.92 -76.19 -7.62
N VAL A 327 16.67 -75.62 -6.43
CA VAL A 327 16.45 -76.41 -5.19
C VAL A 327 15.20 -77.29 -5.32
N GLN A 328 14.09 -76.76 -5.84
CA GLN A 328 12.86 -77.53 -6.02
C GLN A 328 13.04 -78.69 -7.00
N LYS A 329 13.81 -78.51 -8.07
CA LYS A 329 14.15 -79.60 -9.01
C LYS A 329 15.01 -80.68 -8.35
N LYS A 330 16.00 -80.28 -7.53
CA LYS A 330 16.84 -81.23 -6.78
C LYS A 330 16.06 -82.00 -5.72
N ALA A 331 15.02 -81.41 -5.14
CA ALA A 331 14.18 -82.05 -4.11
C ALA A 331 13.14 -83.04 -4.67
N LYS A 332 12.94 -83.10 -6.00
CA LYS A 332 12.01 -84.03 -6.68
C LYS A 332 12.70 -85.24 -7.33
N LEU A 333 14.03 -85.32 -7.24
CA LEU A 333 14.86 -86.47 -7.61
C LEU A 333 15.13 -87.32 -6.37
#